data_AF-A0A9W6ETC2-F1
#
_entry.id   AF-A0A9W6ETC2-F1
#
_cell.length_a   1.000
_cell.length_b   1.000
_cell.length_c   1.000
_cell.angle_alpha   90.00
_cell.angle_beta   90.00
_cell.angle_gamma   90.00
#
_symmetry.space_group_name_H-M   'P 1'
#
loop_
_entity.id
_entity.type
_entity.pdbx_description
1 polymer ?
#
loop_
_entity_poly.entity_id
_entity_poly.type
_entity_poly.pdbx_seq_one_letter_code
_entity_poly.pdbx_strand_id
1 'polypeptide(L)'
;MNNAYLINWLELVKLFLMQAMRKPNNKAFLSVMLRPLELLHLDFLNFRANSIYRVKHNSQIVYMEAMLNDLFDPLERRIRIVNTEFKQPVYFYEPLENREVYHYEPEDNDPVHYYEPDDIVGDGVDFSVCVPPQLQPEGETAETAILTRMRGEIDYYKLYSKNYNILWVQVNN
;
A
#
# COMPACT_ATOMS: atom_id res chain seq x y z
N MET A 1 19.46 -18.49 -9.33
CA MET A 1 20.48 -17.45 -9.03
C MET A 1 20.12 -16.68 -7.75
N ASN A 2 20.09 -17.33 -6.56
CA ASN A 2 19.66 -16.65 -5.31
C ASN A 2 20.65 -16.78 -4.14
N ASN A 3 21.76 -17.50 -4.28
CA ASN A 3 22.63 -17.81 -3.13
C ASN A 3 23.88 -16.92 -3.04
N ALA A 4 24.11 -16.01 -3.99
CA ALA A 4 25.33 -15.19 -4.02
C ALA A 4 25.51 -14.30 -2.78
N TYR A 5 24.40 -13.88 -2.16
CA TYR A 5 24.40 -13.02 -0.98
C TYR A 5 24.12 -13.79 0.33
N LEU A 6 23.88 -15.10 0.28
CA LEU A 6 23.65 -15.91 1.48
C LEU A 6 25.01 -16.38 2.03
N ILE A 7 25.67 -15.47 2.74
CA ILE A 7 27.02 -15.68 3.29
C ILE A 7 26.91 -16.05 4.77
N ASN A 8 27.44 -17.22 5.13
CA ASN A 8 27.66 -17.59 6.52
C ASN A 8 29.04 -17.08 6.99
N TRP A 9 29.05 -15.94 7.69
CA TRP A 9 30.27 -15.27 8.13
C TRP A 9 31.12 -16.13 9.08
N LEU A 10 30.49 -16.91 9.96
CA LEU A 10 31.20 -17.79 10.89
C LEU A 10 31.91 -18.94 10.18
N GLU A 11 31.31 -19.53 9.15
CA GLU A 11 31.96 -20.54 8.33
C GLU A 11 33.08 -19.95 7.48
N LEU A 12 32.84 -18.77 6.91
CA LEU A 12 33.84 -18.06 6.12
C LEU A 12 35.11 -17.78 6.94
N VAL A 13 34.97 -17.28 8.17
CA VAL A 13 36.13 -17.05 9.04
C VAL A 13 36.82 -18.33 9.48
N LYS A 14 36.08 -19.44 9.70
CA LYS A 14 36.69 -20.76 9.97
C LYS A 14 37.55 -21.25 8.80
N LEU A 15 37.14 -21.00 7.55
CA LEU A 15 37.88 -21.38 6.35
C LEU A 15 39.20 -20.59 6.25
N PHE A 16 39.18 -19.29 6.54
CA PHE A 16 40.37 -18.44 6.50
C PHE A 16 41.30 -18.61 7.72
N LEU A 17 40.79 -19.12 8.84
CA LEU A 17 41.59 -19.42 10.03
C LEU A 17 42.52 -20.62 9.80
N MET A 18 43.82 -20.41 10.00
CA MET A 18 44.79 -21.50 10.12
C MET A 18 44.43 -22.47 11.25
N GLN A 19 44.73 -23.75 11.08
CA GLN A 19 44.37 -24.83 12.01
C GLN A 19 44.77 -24.53 13.47
N ALA A 20 45.97 -23.99 13.68
CA ALA A 20 46.51 -23.68 15.01
C ALA A 20 45.69 -22.63 15.79
N MET A 21 44.99 -21.74 15.09
CA MET A 21 44.19 -20.67 15.69
C MET A 21 42.72 -21.05 15.90
N ARG A 22 42.29 -22.26 15.51
CA ARG A 22 40.89 -22.74 15.63
C ARG A 22 40.49 -23.20 17.05
N LYS A 23 41.11 -22.61 18.08
CA LYS A 23 40.78 -22.85 19.49
C LYS A 23 39.44 -22.18 19.86
N PRO A 24 38.70 -22.70 20.85
CA PRO A 24 37.38 -22.19 21.21
C PRO A 24 37.40 -20.70 21.60
N ASN A 25 38.40 -20.25 22.36
CA ASN A 25 38.52 -18.86 22.78
C ASN A 25 38.69 -17.90 21.59
N ASN A 26 39.54 -18.24 20.63
CA ASN A 26 39.77 -17.42 19.44
C ASN A 26 38.51 -17.35 18.56
N LYS A 27 37.76 -18.46 18.46
CA LYS A 27 36.48 -18.47 17.73
C LYS A 27 35.46 -17.55 18.40
N ALA A 28 35.35 -17.60 19.72
CA ALA A 28 34.43 -16.73 20.48
C ALA A 28 34.81 -15.25 20.33
N PHE A 29 36.10 -14.92 20.41
CA PHE A 29 36.59 -13.56 20.20
C PHE A 29 36.25 -13.04 18.79
N LEU A 30 36.52 -13.85 17.77
CA LEU A 30 36.21 -13.48 16.39
C LEU A 30 34.71 -13.38 16.12
N SER A 31 33.87 -14.23 16.74
CA SER A 31 32.42 -14.09 16.60
C SER A 31 31.90 -12.78 17.16
N VAL A 32 32.47 -12.29 18.27
CA VAL A 32 32.11 -10.98 18.82
C VAL A 32 32.54 -9.86 17.89
N MET A 33 33.75 -9.94 17.31
CA MET A 33 34.23 -8.94 16.33
C MET A 33 33.42 -8.92 15.04
N LEU A 34 32.90 -10.07 14.59
CA LEU A 34 32.09 -10.19 13.38
C LEU A 34 30.63 -9.80 13.60
N ARG A 35 30.15 -9.74 14.84
CA ARG A 35 28.76 -9.41 15.15
C ARG A 35 28.24 -8.16 14.44
N PRO A 36 28.92 -7.00 14.44
CA PRO A 36 28.44 -5.82 13.70
C PRO A 36 28.35 -6.06 12.18
N LEU A 37 29.26 -6.86 11.62
CA LEU A 37 29.23 -7.22 10.20
C LEU A 37 28.03 -8.13 9.88
N GLU A 38 27.71 -9.08 10.75
CA GLU A 38 26.52 -9.91 10.61
C GLU A 38 25.24 -9.07 10.63
N LEU A 39 25.14 -8.12 11.56
CA LEU A 39 23.99 -7.22 11.65
C LEU A 39 23.85 -6.37 10.38
N LEU A 40 24.94 -5.75 9.92
CA LEU A 40 24.94 -4.96 8.68
C LEU A 40 24.59 -5.81 7.45
N HIS A 41 25.02 -7.08 7.43
CA HIS A 41 24.64 -8.00 6.37
C HIS A 41 23.14 -8.34 6.39
N LEU A 42 22.56 -8.55 7.58
CA LEU A 42 21.11 -8.77 7.71
C LEU A 42 20.33 -7.53 7.24
N ASP A 43 20.76 -6.34 7.63
CA ASP A 43 20.16 -5.08 7.18
C ASP A 43 20.23 -4.93 5.66
N PHE A 44 21.38 -5.28 5.06
CA PHE A 44 21.54 -5.31 3.61
C PHE A 44 20.59 -6.30 2.93
N LEU A 45 20.44 -7.52 3.47
CA LEU A 45 19.53 -8.53 2.92
C LEU A 45 18.08 -8.06 2.98
N ASN A 46 17.67 -7.46 4.09
CA ASN A 46 16.34 -6.87 4.27
C ASN A 46 16.12 -5.72 3.29
N PHE A 47 17.07 -4.80 3.19
CA PHE A 47 17.03 -3.70 2.22
C PHE A 47 16.88 -4.22 0.79
N ARG A 48 17.71 -5.20 0.40
CA ARG A 48 17.66 -5.82 -0.92
C ARG A 48 16.31 -6.48 -1.19
N ALA A 49 15.77 -7.24 -0.25
CA ALA A 49 14.47 -7.88 -0.39
C ALA A 49 13.37 -6.83 -0.61
N ASN A 50 13.37 -5.76 0.19
CA ASN A 50 12.43 -4.65 0.07
C ASN A 50 12.60 -3.88 -1.25
N SER A 51 13.83 -3.63 -1.71
CA SER A 51 14.09 -2.98 -3.00
C SER A 51 13.59 -3.82 -4.17
N ILE A 52 13.85 -5.14 -4.15
CA ILE A 52 13.35 -6.04 -5.20
C ILE A 52 11.82 -6.08 -5.19
N TYR A 53 11.21 -6.11 -4.01
CA TYR A 53 9.77 -6.03 -3.88
C TYR A 53 9.23 -4.74 -4.51
N ARG A 54 9.81 -3.58 -4.15
CA ARG A 54 9.43 -2.27 -4.71
C ARG A 54 9.55 -2.20 -6.23
N VAL A 55 10.64 -2.73 -6.80
CA VAL A 55 10.86 -2.73 -8.26
C VAL A 55 9.86 -3.64 -8.99
N LYS A 56 9.36 -4.69 -8.33
CA LYS A 56 8.37 -5.61 -8.91
C LYS A 56 6.94 -5.06 -8.89
N HIS A 57 6.64 -4.11 -8.02
CA HIS A 57 5.32 -3.50 -7.90
C HIS A 57 5.30 -2.14 -8.61
N ASN A 58 4.20 -1.84 -9.31
CA ASN A 58 4.01 -0.57 -9.99
C ASN A 58 2.64 0.02 -9.61
N SER A 59 2.23 1.09 -10.30
CA SER A 59 0.98 1.81 -10.05
C SER A 59 -0.29 1.09 -10.52
N GLN A 60 -0.21 -0.14 -11.01
CA GLN A 60 -1.40 -0.90 -11.40
C GLN A 60 -2.17 -1.35 -10.15
N ILE A 61 -3.49 -1.34 -10.26
CA ILE A 61 -4.43 -1.68 -9.18
C ILE A 61 -4.06 -3.01 -8.50
N VAL A 62 -3.84 -4.07 -9.28
CA VAL A 62 -3.52 -5.41 -8.75
C VAL A 62 -2.28 -5.40 -7.86
N TYR A 63 -1.23 -4.67 -8.26
CA TYR A 63 0.01 -4.60 -7.47
C TYR A 63 -0.12 -3.70 -6.25
N MET A 64 -0.85 -2.59 -6.36
CA MET A 64 -1.13 -1.73 -5.21
C MET A 64 -2.00 -2.45 -4.18
N GLU A 65 -3.04 -3.16 -4.60
CA GLU A 65 -3.85 -4.00 -3.73
C GLU A 65 -3.03 -5.11 -3.09
N ALA A 66 -2.18 -5.80 -3.87
CA ALA A 66 -1.30 -6.83 -3.32
C ALA A 66 -0.38 -6.28 -2.23
N MET A 67 0.22 -5.11 -2.47
CA MET A 67 1.10 -4.43 -1.53
C MET A 67 0.39 -3.98 -0.25
N LEU A 68 -0.79 -3.38 -0.37
CA LEU A 68 -1.59 -2.98 0.79
C LEU A 68 -2.00 -4.21 1.62
N ASN A 69 -2.41 -5.28 0.96
CA ASN A 69 -2.77 -6.51 1.66
C ASN A 69 -1.56 -7.18 2.32
N ASP A 70 -0.39 -7.22 1.69
CA ASP A 70 0.82 -7.78 2.29
C ASP A 70 1.24 -7.03 3.57
N LEU A 71 1.00 -5.71 3.63
CA LEU A 71 1.40 -4.85 4.74
C LEU A 71 0.36 -4.76 5.87
N PHE A 72 -0.93 -4.71 5.54
CA PHE A 72 -2.00 -4.35 6.49
C PHE A 72 -3.04 -5.45 6.70
N ASP A 73 -3.23 -6.37 5.74
CA ASP A 73 -4.16 -7.51 5.87
C ASP A 73 -3.56 -8.81 5.29
N PRO A 74 -2.45 -9.31 5.88
CA PRO A 74 -1.70 -10.41 5.28
C PRO A 74 -2.44 -11.76 5.29
N LEU A 75 -3.44 -11.90 6.16
CA LEU A 75 -4.19 -13.14 6.33
C LEU A 75 -5.38 -13.21 5.37
N GLU A 76 -6.29 -12.22 5.44
CA GLU A 76 -7.57 -12.28 4.72
C GLU A 76 -7.53 -11.52 3.38
N ARG A 77 -6.55 -10.61 3.20
CA ARG A 77 -6.30 -9.87 1.95
C ARG A 77 -7.53 -9.17 1.37
N ARG A 78 -8.27 -8.47 2.22
CA ARG A 78 -9.58 -7.87 1.88
C ARG A 78 -9.51 -6.41 1.41
N ILE A 79 -8.35 -5.78 1.42
CA ILE A 79 -8.20 -4.39 0.95
C ILE A 79 -8.38 -4.36 -0.58
N ARG A 80 -9.23 -3.45 -1.05
CA ARG A 80 -9.55 -3.28 -2.48
C ARG A 80 -9.44 -1.82 -2.89
N ILE A 81 -9.12 -1.60 -4.16
CA ILE A 81 -9.08 -0.28 -4.78
C ILE A 81 -10.21 -0.22 -5.81
N VAL A 82 -11.13 0.70 -5.61
CA VAL A 82 -12.27 0.91 -6.49
C VAL A 82 -12.07 2.24 -7.21
N ASN A 83 -12.27 2.26 -8.52
CA ASN A 83 -12.27 3.52 -9.27
C ASN A 83 -13.52 4.30 -8.92
N THR A 84 -13.38 5.61 -8.73
CA THR A 84 -14.54 6.47 -8.50
C THR A 84 -15.43 6.48 -9.74
N GLU A 85 -16.71 6.17 -9.59
CA GLU A 85 -17.68 6.33 -10.67
C GLU A 85 -18.04 7.82 -10.83
N PHE A 86 -17.94 8.33 -12.06
CA PHE A 86 -18.27 9.72 -12.35
C PHE A 86 -19.79 9.90 -12.36
N LYS A 87 -20.35 10.42 -11.26
CA LYS A 87 -21.78 10.76 -11.17
C LYS A 87 -22.01 12.21 -11.61
N GLN A 88 -22.79 12.40 -12.68
CA GLN A 88 -23.07 13.75 -13.19
C GLN A 88 -24.09 14.49 -12.30
N PRO A 89 -23.86 15.77 -11.98
CA PRO A 89 -24.87 16.60 -11.32
C PRO A 89 -26.08 16.83 -12.21
N VAL A 90 -27.26 16.85 -11.58
CA VAL A 90 -28.47 17.43 -12.16
C VAL A 90 -28.49 18.92 -11.80
N TYR A 91 -28.45 19.79 -12.80
CA TYR A 91 -28.50 21.24 -12.61
C TYR A 91 -29.93 21.76 -12.72
N PHE A 92 -30.32 22.61 -11.77
CA PHE A 92 -31.53 23.42 -11.86
C PHE A 92 -31.12 24.83 -12.27
N TYR A 93 -31.70 25.33 -13.37
CA TYR A 93 -31.40 26.65 -13.93
C TYR A 93 -32.50 27.65 -13.57
N GLU A 94 -32.14 28.93 -13.51
CA GLU A 94 -33.14 29.98 -13.31
C GLU A 94 -33.99 30.16 -14.58
N PRO A 95 -35.27 30.58 -14.48
CA PRO A 95 -36.15 30.76 -15.64
C PRO A 95 -35.60 31.74 -16.70
N LEU A 96 -34.75 32.68 -16.28
CA LEU A 96 -34.09 33.66 -17.15
C LEU A 96 -33.01 33.04 -18.05
N GLU A 97 -32.44 31.90 -17.64
CA GLU A 97 -31.36 31.25 -18.37
C GLU A 97 -31.85 30.42 -19.57
N ASN A 98 -33.16 30.14 -19.65
CA ASN A 98 -33.84 29.41 -20.72
C ASN A 98 -33.09 28.15 -21.19
N ARG A 99 -32.65 27.33 -20.23
CA ARG A 99 -31.98 26.04 -20.48
C ARG A 99 -32.92 24.89 -20.14
N GLU A 100 -32.85 23.85 -20.95
CA GLU A 100 -33.65 22.64 -20.75
C GLU A 100 -33.10 21.85 -19.54
N VAL A 101 -33.97 21.57 -18.58
CA VAL A 101 -33.71 20.63 -17.48
C VAL A 101 -34.30 19.29 -17.91
N TYR A 102 -33.47 18.25 -17.99
CA TYR A 102 -33.94 16.91 -18.33
C TYR A 102 -34.68 16.31 -17.14
N HIS A 103 -35.97 16.04 -17.33
CA HIS A 103 -36.80 15.33 -16.38
C HIS A 103 -36.96 13.86 -16.80
N TYR A 104 -37.16 12.99 -15.84
CA TYR A 104 -37.57 11.62 -16.12
C TYR A 104 -39.06 11.59 -16.46
N GLU A 105 -39.42 11.14 -17.66
CA GLU A 105 -40.78 10.71 -17.97
C GLU A 105 -40.92 9.20 -17.76
N PRO A 106 -42.07 8.69 -17.26
CA PRO A 106 -42.27 7.26 -17.00
C PRO A 106 -42.06 6.34 -18.22
N GLU A 107 -42.08 6.91 -19.44
CA GLU A 107 -41.90 6.21 -20.71
C GLU A 107 -40.42 5.95 -21.04
N ASP A 108 -39.49 6.73 -20.48
CA ASP A 108 -38.06 6.69 -20.84
C ASP A 108 -37.29 5.52 -20.20
N ASN A 109 -37.84 4.86 -19.17
CA ASN A 109 -37.24 3.73 -18.45
C ASN A 109 -35.81 3.96 -17.91
N ASP A 110 -35.35 5.21 -17.85
CA ASP A 110 -34.06 5.65 -17.29
C ASP A 110 -34.26 6.72 -16.19
N PRO A 111 -34.46 6.33 -14.92
CA PRO A 111 -34.77 7.26 -13.84
C PRO A 111 -33.61 8.22 -13.55
N VAL A 112 -33.90 9.52 -13.50
CA VAL A 112 -32.92 10.55 -13.08
C VAL A 112 -32.62 10.37 -11.58
N HIS A 113 -31.35 10.09 -11.26
CA HIS A 113 -30.87 9.93 -9.89
C HIS A 113 -30.36 11.25 -9.32
N TYR A 114 -30.81 11.59 -8.11
CA TYR A 114 -30.28 12.70 -7.33
C TYR A 114 -29.23 12.18 -6.36
N TYR A 115 -28.06 12.82 -6.38
CA TYR A 115 -26.93 12.49 -5.52
C TYR A 115 -26.68 13.63 -4.55
N GLU A 116 -26.07 13.32 -3.39
CA GLU A 116 -25.61 14.36 -2.49
C GLU A 116 -24.43 15.12 -3.13
N PRO A 117 -24.22 16.41 -2.79
CA PRO A 117 -23.12 17.19 -3.34
C PRO A 117 -21.73 16.53 -3.20
N ASP A 118 -21.51 15.79 -2.11
CA ASP A 118 -20.25 15.07 -1.85
C ASP A 118 -20.07 13.83 -2.75
N ASP A 119 -21.17 13.28 -3.28
CA ASP A 119 -21.17 12.15 -4.22
C ASP A 119 -21.03 12.59 -5.70
N ILE A 120 -21.20 13.89 -5.96
CA ILE A 120 -21.20 14.47 -7.30
C ILE A 120 -19.78 14.94 -7.63
N VAL A 121 -19.36 14.72 -8.88
CA VAL A 121 -18.07 15.17 -9.47
C VAL A 121 -17.57 16.48 -8.86
N GLY A 122 -16.48 16.42 -8.09
CA GLY A 122 -15.90 17.62 -7.47
C GLY A 122 -14.77 17.39 -6.46
N ASP A 123 -14.73 16.26 -5.75
CA ASP A 123 -13.72 16.05 -4.68
C ASP A 123 -12.29 15.82 -5.22
N GLY A 124 -12.14 15.73 -6.54
CA GLY A 124 -10.85 15.55 -7.19
C GLY A 124 -10.24 14.16 -6.99
N VAL A 125 -10.95 13.22 -6.35
CA VAL A 125 -10.51 11.84 -6.05
C VAL A 125 -10.70 10.91 -7.25
N ASP A 126 -9.61 10.33 -7.75
CA ASP A 126 -9.64 9.40 -8.89
C ASP A 126 -9.99 7.96 -8.49
N PHE A 127 -9.59 7.52 -7.29
CA PHE A 127 -9.86 6.17 -6.79
C PHE A 127 -9.99 6.15 -5.27
N SER A 128 -10.71 5.16 -4.76
CA SER A 128 -10.90 4.94 -3.32
C SER A 128 -10.26 3.63 -2.88
N VAL A 129 -9.54 3.67 -1.77
CA VAL A 129 -8.98 2.49 -1.11
C VAL A 129 -9.95 2.05 -0.03
N CYS A 130 -10.61 0.92 -0.25
CA CYS A 130 -11.57 0.33 0.67
C CYS A 130 -10.84 -0.62 1.63
N VAL A 131 -10.78 -0.22 2.90
CA VAL A 131 -10.15 -0.98 3.97
C VAL A 131 -11.24 -1.55 4.88
N PRO A 132 -11.19 -2.85 5.23
CA PRO A 132 -12.13 -3.43 6.17
C PRO A 132 -12.13 -2.67 7.51
N PRO A 133 -13.31 -2.34 8.07
CA PRO A 133 -13.42 -1.58 9.31
C PRO A 133 -12.82 -2.33 10.51
N GLN A 134 -12.67 -3.65 10.44
CA GLN A 134 -12.04 -4.46 11.49
C GLN A 134 -10.54 -4.18 11.65
N LEU A 135 -9.90 -3.55 10.65
CA LEU A 135 -8.50 -3.13 10.70
C LEU A 135 -8.35 -1.72 11.28
N GLN A 136 -9.45 -1.01 11.52
CA GLN A 136 -9.42 0.29 12.15
C GLN A 136 -9.03 0.13 13.62
N PRO A 137 -7.93 0.75 14.07
CA PRO A 137 -7.48 0.62 15.44
C PRO A 137 -8.35 1.47 16.37
N GLU A 138 -8.50 1.02 17.61
CA GLU A 138 -9.18 1.81 18.65
C GLU A 138 -8.24 2.93 19.12
N GLY A 139 -8.59 4.18 18.81
CA GLY A 139 -7.92 5.39 19.29
C GLY A 139 -7.34 6.27 18.19
N GLU A 140 -7.53 7.59 18.34
CA GLU A 140 -7.16 8.62 17.35
C GLU A 140 -5.68 8.58 16.94
N THR A 141 -4.77 8.37 17.90
CA THR A 141 -3.32 8.29 17.65
C THR A 141 -2.94 7.08 16.81
N ALA A 142 -3.55 5.92 17.08
CA ALA A 142 -3.26 4.68 16.36
C ALA A 142 -3.83 4.74 14.94
N GLU A 143 -5.02 5.31 14.78
CA GLU A 143 -5.65 5.52 13.48
C GLU A 143 -4.79 6.45 12.61
N THR A 144 -4.35 7.59 13.16
CA THR A 144 -3.49 8.53 12.44
C THR A 144 -2.18 7.89 12.02
N ALA A 145 -1.59 7.03 12.86
CA ALA A 145 -0.35 6.33 12.55
C ALA A 145 -0.53 5.33 11.38
N ILE A 146 -1.62 4.56 11.38
CA ILE A 146 -1.93 3.63 10.29
C ILE A 146 -2.22 4.38 9.00
N LEU A 147 -3.05 5.43 9.04
CA LEU A 147 -3.36 6.25 7.88
C LEU A 147 -2.11 6.93 7.30
N THR A 148 -1.22 7.46 8.16
CA THR A 148 0.06 8.04 7.71
C THR A 148 0.92 7.01 7.00
N ARG A 149 1.00 5.79 7.53
CA ARG A 149 1.77 4.70 6.91
C ARG A 149 1.15 4.28 5.58
N MET A 150 -0.16 4.09 5.52
CA MET A 150 -0.88 3.75 4.29
C MET A 150 -0.68 4.82 3.23
N ARG A 151 -0.84 6.10 3.59
CA ARG A 151 -0.62 7.23 2.68
C ARG A 151 0.80 7.23 2.11
N GLY A 152 1.81 7.02 2.97
CA GLY A 152 3.21 6.95 2.52
C GLY A 152 3.48 5.83 1.51
N GLU A 153 2.87 4.66 1.69
CA GLU A 153 3.01 3.55 0.73
C GLU A 153 2.21 3.82 -0.56
N ILE A 154 0.98 4.32 -0.48
CA ILE A 154 0.18 4.67 -1.65
C ILE A 154 0.87 5.77 -2.46
N ASP A 155 1.37 6.82 -1.80
CA ASP A 155 2.07 7.94 -2.45
C ASP A 155 3.36 7.50 -3.16
N TYR A 156 4.02 6.44 -2.66
CA TYR A 156 5.21 5.89 -3.30
C TYR A 156 4.90 5.23 -4.65
N TYR A 157 3.76 4.53 -4.77
CA TYR A 157 3.41 3.78 -5.98
C TYR A 157 2.41 4.49 -6.90
N LYS A 158 1.57 5.38 -6.37
CA LYS A 158 0.54 6.06 -7.17
C LYS A 158 1.18 6.92 -8.25
N LEU A 159 0.44 7.15 -9.33
CA LEU A 159 0.81 8.16 -10.31
C LEU A 159 0.64 9.56 -9.70
N TYR A 160 1.58 10.46 -9.97
CA TYR A 160 1.59 11.81 -9.37
C TYR A 160 0.29 12.60 -9.58
N SER A 161 -0.35 12.46 -10.74
CA SER A 161 -1.59 13.17 -11.08
C SER A 161 -2.85 12.57 -10.47
N LYS A 162 -2.73 11.46 -9.72
CA LYS A 162 -3.88 10.72 -9.19
C LYS A 162 -4.09 11.01 -7.71
N ASN A 163 -5.30 11.42 -7.38
CA ASN A 163 -5.74 11.62 -6.02
C ASN A 163 -6.54 10.41 -5.54
N TYR A 164 -6.52 10.19 -4.22
CA TYR A 164 -7.21 9.07 -3.62
C TYR A 164 -7.81 9.44 -2.27
N ASN A 165 -8.79 8.65 -1.85
CA ASN A 165 -9.32 8.66 -0.49
C ASN A 165 -9.24 7.25 0.11
N ILE A 166 -9.14 7.15 1.43
CA ILE A 166 -9.14 5.89 2.17
C ILE A 166 -10.47 5.80 2.93
N LEU A 167 -11.21 4.72 2.71
CA LEU A 167 -12.53 4.50 3.30
C LEU A 167 -12.51 3.22 4.13
N TRP A 168 -13.09 3.29 5.33
CA TRP A 168 -13.28 2.13 6.23
C TRP A 168 -14.55 1.35 5.86
N VAL A 169 -14.57 0.81 4.64
CA VAL A 169 -15.70 0.07 4.09
C VAL A 169 -15.23 -1.27 3.54
N GLN A 170 -15.97 -2.32 3.84
CA GLN A 170 -15.76 -3.63 3.22
C GLN A 170 -16.58 -3.72 1.93
N VAL A 171 -15.89 -3.86 0.79
CA VAL A 171 -16.52 -4.14 -0.49
C VAL A 171 -16.55 -5.67 -0.67
N ASN A 172 -17.75 -6.22 -0.85
CA ASN A 172 -17.92 -7.62 -1.22
C ASN A 172 -17.91 -7.69 -2.76
N ASN A 173 -17.14 -8.63 -3.31
CA ASN A 173 -17.20 -8.98 -4.73
C ASN A 173 -18.55 -9.58 -5.11
#